data_AF-A0A7S2CPG9-F1
#
_entry.id   AF-A0A7S2CPG9-F1
#
_cell.length_a   1.000
_cell.length_b   1.000
_cell.length_c   1.000
_cell.angle_alpha   90.00
_cell.angle_beta   90.00
_cell.angle_gamma   90.00
#
_symmetry.space_group_name_H-M   'P 1'
#
loop_
_entity.id
_entity.type
_entity.pdbx_description
1 polymer ?
#
loop_
_entity_poly.entity_id
_entity_poly.type
_entity_poly.pdbx_seq_one_letter_code
_entity_poly.pdbx_strand_id
1 'polypeptide(L)'
;VGQRALVCICRGLLRKTRIVVLDEATASIDGETDKLIQTLLRTELGGATVLTIAHRLDTILDSDQVLVMDAGRAAEYGPPDVLLAAGDSMFSALVRTHETKA
;
A
#
# COMPACT_ATOMS: atom_id res chain seq x y z
N VAL A 1 6.53 1.67 -18.87
CA VAL A 1 7.02 1.79 -17.47
C VAL A 1 6.49 0.63 -16.61
N GLY A 2 5.19 0.32 -16.64
CA GLY A 2 4.60 -0.81 -15.89
C GLY A 2 5.28 -2.19 -16.05
N GLN A 3 5.65 -2.60 -17.27
CA GLN A 3 6.35 -3.89 -17.48
C GLN A 3 7.71 -3.96 -16.78
N ARG A 4 8.44 -2.84 -16.67
CA ARG A 4 9.72 -2.81 -15.94
C ARG A 4 9.50 -2.98 -14.44
N ALA A 5 8.42 -2.41 -13.90
CA ALA A 5 8.05 -2.59 -12.50
C ALA A 5 7.73 -4.05 -12.19
N LEU A 6 6.95 -4.72 -13.05
CA LEU A 6 6.66 -6.16 -12.94
C LEU A 6 7.93 -7.01 -12.88
N VAL A 7 8.89 -6.78 -13.78
CA VAL A 7 10.17 -7.51 -13.77
C VAL A 7 10.95 -7.25 -12.47
N CYS A 8 10.94 -6.02 -11.96
CA CYS A 8 11.57 -5.71 -10.67
C CYS A 8 10.89 -6.43 -9.50
N ILE A 9 9.56 -6.48 -9.47
CA ILE A 9 8.79 -7.22 -8.47
C ILE A 9 9.19 -8.71 -8.52
N CYS A 10 9.15 -9.33 -9.69
CA CYS A 10 9.55 -10.74 -9.86
C CYS A 10 10.98 -11.00 -9.36
N ARG A 11 11.93 -10.10 -9.65
CA ARG A 11 13.31 -10.19 -9.15
C ARG A 11 13.40 -10.09 -7.63
N GLY A 12 12.57 -9.24 -7.01
CA GLY A 12 12.50 -9.08 -5.55
C GLY A 12 11.98 -10.34 -4.85
N LEU A 13 10.96 -10.97 -5.44
CA LEU A 13 10.36 -12.22 -4.95
C LEU A 13 11.37 -13.37 -4.99
N LEU A 14 12.07 -13.55 -6.11
CA LEU A 14 13.08 -14.60 -6.26
C LEU A 14 14.25 -14.47 -5.27
N ARG A 15 14.52 -13.26 -4.78
CA ARG A 15 15.59 -12.99 -3.81
C ARG A 15 15.23 -13.34 -2.37
N LYS A 16 13.96 -13.68 -2.06
CA LYS A 16 13.48 -13.93 -0.69
C LYS A 16 13.91 -12.82 0.29
N THR A 17 13.68 -11.58 -0.13
CA THR A 17 14.14 -10.41 0.61
C THR A 17 13.34 -10.26 1.91
N ARG A 18 14.01 -10.01 3.04
CA ARG A 18 13.36 -9.85 4.35
C ARG A 18 12.59 -8.53 4.52
N ILE A 19 13.01 -7.49 3.80
CA ILE A 19 12.40 -6.16 3.84
C ILE A 19 12.23 -5.69 2.40
N VAL A 20 11.01 -5.33 2.03
CA VAL A 20 10.66 -4.86 0.68
C VAL A 20 10.05 -3.48 0.80
N VAL A 21 10.56 -2.52 0.02
CA VAL A 21 9.99 -1.17 -0.07
C VAL A 21 9.38 -1.00 -1.45
N LEU A 22 8.10 -0.68 -1.50
CA LEU A 22 7.32 -0.51 -2.73
C LEU A 22 6.86 0.94 -2.81
N ASP A 23 7.48 1.72 -3.68
CA ASP A 23 7.05 3.08 -3.97
C ASP A 23 6.18 3.09 -5.22
N GLU A 24 4.86 3.21 -5.03
CA GLU A 24 3.88 3.38 -6.10
C GLU A 24 4.02 2.39 -7.28
N ALA A 25 4.49 1.17 -6.98
CA ALA A 25 5.07 0.26 -7.98
C ALA A 25 4.10 -0.18 -9.10
N THR A 26 2.81 0.04 -8.91
CA THR A 26 1.74 -0.40 -9.82
C THR A 26 0.91 0.75 -10.41
N ALA A 27 1.29 2.02 -10.21
CA ALA A 27 0.53 3.19 -10.66
C ALA A 27 0.23 3.23 -12.18
N SER A 28 1.04 2.54 -12.99
CA SER A 28 0.92 2.51 -14.46
C SER A 28 0.34 1.20 -15.02
N ILE A 29 -0.34 0.44 -14.17
CA ILE A 29 -0.93 -0.87 -14.46
C ILE A 29 -2.45 -0.75 -14.41
N ASP A 30 -3.17 -1.48 -15.27
CA ASP A 30 -4.63 -1.53 -15.23
C ASP A 30 -5.16 -2.15 -13.93
N GLY A 31 -6.40 -1.83 -13.56
CA GLY A 31 -6.96 -2.20 -12.27
C GLY A 31 -7.09 -3.72 -12.03
N GLU A 32 -7.30 -4.52 -13.07
CA GLU A 32 -7.36 -5.98 -12.94
C GLU A 32 -5.98 -6.57 -12.68
N THR A 33 -5.00 -6.16 -13.48
CA THR A 33 -3.61 -6.62 -13.32
C THR A 33 -3.01 -6.16 -12.00
N ASP A 34 -3.33 -4.95 -11.52
CA ASP A 34 -2.90 -4.50 -10.20
C ASP A 34 -3.47 -5.38 -9.07
N LYS A 35 -4.76 -5.72 -9.09
CA LYS A 35 -5.34 -6.63 -8.08
C LYS A 35 -4.62 -7.97 -8.02
N LEU A 36 -4.25 -8.51 -9.20
CA LEU A 36 -3.46 -9.73 -9.29
C LEU A 36 -2.07 -9.56 -8.65
N ILE A 37 -1.38 -8.45 -8.95
CA ILE A 37 -0.07 -8.15 -8.37
C ILE A 37 -0.15 -8.00 -6.85
N GLN A 38 -1.15 -7.28 -6.33
CA GLN A 38 -1.35 -7.09 -4.89
C GLN A 38 -1.57 -8.44 -4.19
N THR A 39 -2.39 -9.32 -4.77
CA THR A 39 -2.63 -10.67 -4.25
C THR A 39 -1.35 -11.51 -4.23
N LEU A 40 -0.56 -11.42 -5.29
CA LEU A 40 0.71 -12.14 -5.41
C LEU A 40 1.75 -11.61 -4.42
N LEU A 41 1.89 -10.30 -4.28
CA LEU A 41 2.76 -9.68 -3.29
C LEU A 41 2.39 -10.12 -1.87
N ARG A 42 1.09 -10.11 -1.52
CA ARG A 42 0.60 -10.56 -0.21
C ARG A 42 0.98 -12.01 0.08
N THR A 43 0.82 -12.89 -0.90
CA THR A 43 1.07 -14.33 -0.73
C THR A 43 2.56 -14.63 -0.66
N GLU A 44 3.34 -14.09 -1.59
CA GLU A 44 4.77 -14.40 -1.73
C GLU A 44 5.65 -13.64 -0.73
N LEU A 45 5.19 -12.49 -0.22
CA LEU A 45 5.89 -11.68 0.78
C LEU A 45 5.36 -11.86 2.20
N GLY A 46 4.46 -12.82 2.47
CA GLY A 46 3.91 -13.03 3.82
C GLY A 46 4.94 -13.33 4.91
N GLY A 47 6.17 -13.70 4.54
CA GLY A 47 7.31 -13.88 5.47
C GLY A 47 8.26 -12.68 5.56
N ALA A 48 7.97 -11.57 4.90
CA ALA A 48 8.81 -10.38 4.81
C ALA A 48 8.08 -9.14 5.34
N THR A 49 8.84 -8.14 5.79
CA THR A 49 8.29 -6.82 6.11
C THR A 49 8.14 -6.02 4.82
N VAL A 50 6.92 -5.57 4.51
CA VAL A 50 6.63 -4.77 3.32
C VAL A 50 6.25 -3.35 3.74
N LEU A 51 7.00 -2.37 3.23
CA LEU A 51 6.69 -0.95 3.38
C LEU A 51 6.21 -0.42 2.03
N THR A 52 4.93 -0.08 1.93
CA THR A 52 4.33 0.39 0.68
C THR A 52 3.93 1.86 0.80
N ILE A 53 4.37 2.68 -0.15
CA ILE A 53 3.82 4.01 -0.38
C ILE A 53 2.65 3.83 -1.34
N ALA A 54 1.43 3.96 -0.82
CA ALA A 54 0.20 3.71 -1.56
C ALA A 54 -0.64 4.98 -1.68
N HIS A 55 -1.14 5.24 -2.89
CA HIS A 55 -2.23 6.20 -3.15
C HIS A 55 -3.58 5.50 -3.36
N ARG A 56 -3.59 4.16 -3.36
CA ARG A 56 -4.78 3.34 -3.59
C ARG A 56 -5.37 2.86 -2.28
N LEU A 57 -6.66 3.14 -2.10
CA LEU A 57 -7.38 2.82 -0.88
C LEU A 57 -7.39 1.31 -0.57
N ASP A 58 -7.57 0.46 -1.58
CA ASP A 58 -7.56 -1.00 -1.41
C ASP A 58 -6.27 -1.51 -0.75
N THR A 59 -5.11 -1.00 -1.19
CA THR A 59 -3.80 -1.38 -0.66
C THR A 59 -3.61 -0.88 0.78
N ILE A 60 -4.10 0.32 1.05
CA ILE A 60 -3.98 0.96 2.36
C ILE A 60 -4.84 0.23 3.40
N LEU A 61 -6.10 -0.08 3.07
CA LEU A 61 -7.03 -0.75 3.99
C LEU A 61 -6.61 -2.18 4.33
N ASP A 62 -5.86 -2.82 3.43
CA ASP A 62 -5.42 -4.20 3.55
C ASP A 62 -3.96 -4.32 4.06
N SER A 63 -3.50 -3.29 4.75
CA SER A 63 -2.19 -3.22 5.43
C SER A 63 -2.35 -3.50 6.92
N ASP A 64 -1.34 -4.17 7.52
CA ASP A 64 -1.36 -4.46 8.97
C ASP A 64 -1.27 -3.18 9.82
N GLN A 65 -0.56 -2.16 9.32
CA GLN A 65 -0.36 -0.85 9.95
C GLN A 65 -0.33 0.23 8.87
N VAL A 66 -0.88 1.40 9.18
CA VAL A 66 -0.85 2.59 8.32
C VAL A 66 -0.10 3.71 9.02
N LEU A 67 0.80 4.37 8.30
CA LEU A 67 1.48 5.59 8.72
C LEU A 67 0.98 6.75 7.87
N VAL A 68 0.25 7.68 8.48
CA VAL A 68 -0.15 8.93 7.83
C VAL A 68 0.94 9.97 8.01
N MET A 69 1.38 10.54 6.89
CA MET A 69 2.39 11.59 6.86
C MET A 69 1.73 12.95 6.60
N ASP A 70 2.06 13.96 7.40
CA ASP A 70 1.66 15.35 7.16
C ASP A 70 2.85 16.29 7.38
N ALA A 71 3.06 17.22 6.44
CA ALA A 71 4.15 18.20 6.48
C ALA A 71 5.54 17.62 6.86
N GLY A 72 5.84 16.40 6.39
CA GLY A 72 7.11 15.70 6.67
C GLY A 72 7.21 15.06 8.06
N ARG A 73 6.09 14.91 8.78
CA ARG A 73 6.01 14.27 10.10
C ARG A 73 5.01 13.12 10.08
N ALA A 74 5.25 12.13 10.95
CA ALA A 74 4.26 11.10 11.26
C ALA A 74 3.11 11.73 12.04
N ALA A 75 1.95 11.85 11.41
CA ALA A 75 0.75 12.41 12.01
C ALA A 75 -0.04 11.34 12.77
N GLU A 76 -0.22 10.17 12.15
CA GLU A 76 -0.95 9.03 12.72
C GLU A 76 -0.24 7.73 12.39
N TYR A 77 -0.30 6.76 13.30
CA TYR A 77 0.23 5.43 13.10
C TYR A 77 -0.62 4.40 13.84
N GLY A 78 -1.08 3.37 13.13
CA GLY A 78 -1.82 2.27 13.74
C GLY A 78 -2.54 1.38 12.73
N PRO A 79 -3.28 0.36 13.21
CA PRO A 79 -4.16 -0.45 12.38
C PRO A 79 -5.22 0.40 11.63
N PRO A 80 -5.52 0.11 10.36
CA PRO A 80 -6.49 0.90 9.58
C PRO A 80 -7.86 1.03 10.25
N ASP A 81 -8.39 -0.04 10.81
CA ASP A 81 -9.68 -0.09 11.50
C ASP A 81 -9.74 0.83 12.73
N VAL A 82 -8.65 0.86 13.51
CA VAL A 82 -8.50 1.75 14.67
C VAL A 82 -8.45 3.20 14.23
N LEU A 83 -7.68 3.52 13.19
CA LEU A 83 -7.57 4.89 12.67
C LEU A 83 -8.91 5.36 12.07
N LEU A 84 -9.64 4.51 11.36
CA LEU A 84 -10.95 4.84 10.78
C LEU A 84 -12.02 5.14 11.84
N ALA A 85 -11.97 4.45 12.98
CA ALA A 85 -12.93 4.62 14.07
C ALA A 85 -12.71 5.93 14.86
N ALA A 86 -11.53 6.54 14.76
CA ALA A 86 -11.24 7.80 15.43
C ALA A 86 -11.91 8.98 14.70
N GLY A 87 -12.78 9.71 15.43
CA GLY A 87 -13.63 10.76 14.86
C GLY A 87 -12.88 11.92 14.19
N ASP A 88 -11.69 12.26 14.71
CA ASP A 88 -10.84 13.36 14.21
C ASP A 88 -9.63 12.85 13.41
N SER A 89 -9.67 11.59 12.93
CA SER A 89 -8.54 11.00 12.21
C SER A 89 -8.34 11.60 10.82
N MET A 90 -7.11 12.03 10.55
CA MET A 90 -6.62 12.41 9.23
C MET A 90 -6.75 11.25 8.24
N PHE A 91 -6.49 10.02 8.69
CA PHE A 91 -6.72 8.83 7.88
C PHE A 91 -8.17 8.73 7.40
N SER A 92 -9.14 8.86 8.31
CA SER A 92 -10.58 8.83 7.99
C SER A 92 -10.96 9.90 6.96
N ALA A 93 -10.42 11.12 7.11
CA ALA A 93 -10.64 12.21 6.15
C ALA A 93 -10.05 11.90 4.75
N LEU A 94 -8.85 11.31 4.69
CA LEU A 94 -8.21 10.88 3.43
C LEU A 94 -9.04 9.82 2.70
N VAL A 95 -9.55 8.82 3.44
CA VAL A 95 -10.39 7.75 2.89
C VAL A 95 -11.68 8.33 2.27
N ARG A 96 -12.41 9.17 3.01
CA ARG A 96 -13.65 9.81 2.50
C ARG A 96 -13.42 10.65 1.24
N THR A 97 -12.29 11.35 1.18
CA THR A 97 -11.93 12.17 0.01
C THR A 97 -11.66 11.31 -1.22
N HIS A 98 -11.06 10.13 -1.03
CA HIS A 98 -10.82 9.17 -2.11
C HIS A 98 -12.11 8.50 -2.61
N GLU A 99 -13.06 8.18 -1.74
CA GLU A 99 -14.36 7.60 -2.13
C GLU A 99 -15.22 8.57 -2.95
N THR A 100 -15.11 9.88 -2.71
CA THR A 100 -15.94 10.89 -3.41
C THR A 100 -15.45 11.16 -4.85
N LYS A 101 -14.26 10.68 -5.21
CA LYS A 101 -13.63 10.89 -6.54
C LYS A 101 -13.70 9.65 -7.47
N ALA A 102 -14.36 8.58 -7.06
CA ALA A 102 -14.56 7.36 -7.85
C ALA A 102 -15.91 7.36 -8.57
#